data_AF-A0A131XSG1-F1
#
_entry.id   AF-A0A131XSG1-F1
#
_cell.length_a   1.000
_cell.length_b   1.000
_cell.length_c   1.000
_cell.angle_alpha   90.00
_cell.angle_beta   90.00
_cell.angle_gamma   90.00
#
_symmetry.space_group_name_H-M   'P 1'
#
loop_
_entity.id
_entity.type
_entity.pdbx_description
1 polymer ?
#
loop_
_entity_poly.entity_id
_entity_poly.type
_entity_poly.pdbx_seq_one_letter_code
_entity_poly.pdbx_strand_id
1 'polypeptide(L)'
;FTLCDLCRVSHNVGKKHVYSKRHQEIVKNVLAKYLRKIVEAKQYLKAPEVHDLLWEDGAKVWCYFCSTEVPKHERKVDAALSFRCHTFLLHLATPEHEAACKSFFWKNKINKSTIGRYLLDVSDITRCESLLKAAEEKYLEKMEKLHQKMVADMRRTDEWRAASQANLRLQVCSG
;
A
#
# COMPACT_ATOMS: atom_id res chain seq x y z
N PHE A 1 32.41 -16.86 9.00
CA PHE A 1 31.44 -16.76 10.11
C PHE A 1 30.09 -16.37 9.55
N THR A 2 29.05 -17.19 9.73
CA THR A 2 27.68 -16.78 9.37
C THR A 2 27.18 -15.80 10.43
N LEU A 3 26.59 -14.68 10.04
CA LEU A 3 25.94 -13.71 10.93
C LEU A 3 24.44 -13.97 10.92
N CYS A 4 23.79 -13.80 12.07
CA CYS A 4 22.33 -13.86 12.13
C CYS A 4 21.75 -12.52 11.67
N ASP A 5 20.99 -12.51 10.58
CA ASP A 5 20.40 -11.28 10.00
C ASP A 5 19.49 -10.53 10.97
N LEU A 6 18.85 -11.24 11.91
CA LEU A 6 17.94 -10.67 12.90
C LEU A 6 18.66 -10.13 14.14
N CYS A 7 19.72 -10.82 14.58
CA CYS A 7 20.39 -10.51 15.84
C CYS A 7 21.69 -9.73 15.65
N ARG A 8 22.20 -9.61 14.41
CA ARG A 8 23.48 -8.99 14.02
C ARG A 8 24.68 -9.49 14.83
N VAL A 9 24.60 -10.72 15.33
CA VAL A 9 25.67 -11.40 16.07
C VAL A 9 26.20 -12.57 15.27
N SER A 10 27.52 -12.77 15.36
CA SER A 10 28.21 -13.89 14.73
C SER A 10 27.72 -15.21 15.32
N HIS A 11 27.54 -16.24 14.49
CA HIS A 11 27.25 -17.61 14.91
C HIS A 11 28.44 -18.29 15.64
N ASN A 12 29.36 -17.53 16.27
CA ASN A 12 30.49 -18.05 17.06
C ASN A 12 30.06 -18.90 18.27
N VAL A 13 28.76 -18.97 18.58
CA VAL A 13 28.18 -19.80 19.64
C VAL A 13 27.51 -21.10 19.10
N GLY A 14 27.66 -21.40 17.81
CA GLY A 14 27.12 -22.59 17.16
C GLY A 14 25.59 -22.58 16.94
N LYS A 15 25.02 -23.74 16.61
CA LYS A 15 23.58 -23.96 16.35
C LYS A 15 22.66 -23.60 17.54
N LYS A 16 23.21 -23.37 18.74
CA LYS A 16 22.46 -23.02 19.95
C LYS A 16 21.85 -21.62 19.92
N HIS A 17 22.42 -20.67 19.18
CA HIS A 17 21.94 -19.28 19.24
C HIS A 17 20.47 -19.14 18.77
N VAL A 18 20.04 -19.95 17.78
CA VAL A 18 18.66 -19.94 17.28
C VAL A 18 17.67 -20.32 18.39
N TYR A 19 18.09 -21.14 19.36
CA TYR A 19 17.27 -21.55 20.50
C TYR A 19 17.37 -20.60 21.70
N SER A 20 18.19 -19.54 21.61
CA SER A 20 18.30 -18.56 22.70
C SER A 20 16.99 -17.78 22.86
N LYS A 21 16.63 -17.47 24.11
CA LYS A 21 15.43 -16.68 24.45
C LYS A 21 15.42 -15.35 23.67
N ARG A 22 16.55 -14.64 23.67
CA ARG A 22 16.72 -13.37 22.96
C ARG A 22 16.41 -13.49 21.46
N HIS A 23 16.96 -14.50 20.78
CA HIS A 23 16.68 -14.69 19.36
C HIS A 23 15.19 -15.00 19.10
N GLN A 24 14.61 -15.91 19.87
CA GLN A 24 13.21 -16.29 19.74
C GLN A 24 12.25 -15.12 20.01
N GLU A 25 12.58 -14.24 20.96
CA GLU A 25 11.83 -12.99 21.20
C GLU A 25 11.92 -12.02 20.02
N ILE A 26 13.11 -11.84 19.43
CA ILE A 26 13.29 -11.00 18.23
C ILE A 26 12.45 -11.56 17.07
N VAL A 27 12.53 -12.87 16.82
CA VAL A 27 11.73 -13.55 15.78
C VAL A 27 10.24 -13.34 16.02
N LYS A 28 9.75 -13.54 17.24
CA LYS A 28 8.35 -13.31 17.62
C LYS A 28 7.91 -11.88 17.36
N ASN A 29 8.73 -10.90 17.72
CA ASN A 29 8.43 -9.48 17.53
C ASN A 29 8.38 -9.09 16.05
N VAL A 30 9.34 -9.60 15.25
CA VAL A 30 9.39 -9.40 13.80
C VAL A 30 8.13 -9.97 13.14
N LEU A 31 7.80 -11.23 13.46
CA LEU A 31 6.61 -11.90 12.95
C LEU A 31 5.33 -11.15 13.33
N ALA A 32 5.18 -10.75 14.59
CA ALA A 32 4.01 -10.00 15.06
C ALA A 32 3.88 -8.64 14.36
N LYS A 33 4.99 -7.91 14.18
CA LYS A 33 5.01 -6.61 13.48
C LYS A 33 4.63 -6.77 12.02
N TYR A 34 5.17 -7.78 11.35
CA TYR A 34 4.88 -8.00 9.93
C TYR A 34 3.45 -8.48 9.70
N LEU A 35 2.95 -9.38 10.56
CA LEU A 35 1.60 -9.88 10.47
C LEU A 35 0.56 -8.75 10.58
N ARG A 36 0.78 -7.74 11.43
CA ARG A 36 -0.12 -6.57 11.50
C ARG A 36 -0.24 -5.86 10.15
N LYS A 37 0.88 -5.67 9.43
CA LYS A 37 0.88 -5.06 8.10
C LYS A 37 0.12 -5.90 7.08
N ILE A 38 0.27 -7.23 7.14
CA ILE A 38 -0.45 -8.15 6.27
C ILE A 38 -1.95 -8.09 6.55
N VAL A 39 -2.34 -8.13 7.83
CA VAL A 39 -3.75 -8.08 8.26
C VAL A 39 -4.40 -6.77 7.80
N GLU A 40 -3.71 -5.64 7.95
CA GLU A 40 -4.15 -4.34 7.44
C GLU A 40 -4.33 -4.39 5.91
N ALA A 41 -3.31 -4.84 5.17
CA ALA A 41 -3.38 -4.93 3.71
C ALA A 41 -4.53 -5.82 3.22
N LYS A 42 -4.77 -6.97 3.88
CA LYS A 42 -5.83 -7.92 3.52
C LYS A 42 -7.24 -7.34 3.65
N GLN A 43 -7.44 -6.23 4.37
CA GLN A 43 -8.75 -5.56 4.43
C GLN A 43 -9.18 -5.03 3.05
N TYR A 44 -8.20 -4.64 2.22
CA TYR A 44 -8.44 -4.09 0.89
C TYR A 44 -8.68 -5.13 -0.19
N LEU A 45 -8.63 -6.44 0.13
CA LEU A 45 -9.00 -7.50 -0.83
C LEU A 45 -10.50 -7.54 -1.13
N LYS A 46 -11.33 -7.18 -0.15
CA LYS A 46 -12.80 -7.19 -0.28
C LYS A 46 -13.38 -5.81 -0.60
N ALA A 47 -12.63 -4.76 -0.27
CA ALA A 47 -12.99 -3.38 -0.54
C ALA A 47 -11.73 -2.62 -0.96
N PRO A 48 -11.30 -2.77 -2.22
CA PRO A 48 -10.13 -2.05 -2.72
C PRO A 48 -10.38 -0.54 -2.70
N GLU A 49 -9.33 0.22 -2.37
CA GLU A 49 -9.37 1.68 -2.33
C GLU A 49 -8.46 2.25 -3.41
N VAL A 50 -8.98 3.25 -4.10
CA VAL A 50 -8.31 4.00 -5.16
C VAL A 50 -8.16 5.45 -4.71
N HIS A 51 -6.98 6.00 -4.94
CA HIS A 51 -6.60 7.37 -4.60
C HIS A 51 -5.91 8.06 -5.78
N ASP A 52 -5.68 9.36 -5.63
CA ASP A 52 -4.80 10.13 -6.51
C ASP A 52 -3.37 9.60 -6.45
N LEU A 53 -2.61 9.75 -7.54
CA LEU A 53 -1.24 9.26 -7.66
C LEU A 53 -0.29 9.77 -6.55
N LEU A 54 -0.54 10.97 -6.01
CA LEU A 54 0.29 11.58 -4.98
C LEU A 54 0.00 11.05 -3.56
N TRP A 55 -1.07 10.28 -3.39
CA TRP A 55 -1.46 9.73 -2.10
C TRP A 55 -0.47 8.63 -1.66
N GLU A 56 0.22 8.87 -0.54
CA GLU A 56 1.27 7.99 -0.01
C GLU A 56 2.33 7.59 -1.08
N ASP A 57 2.70 8.53 -1.96
CA ASP A 57 3.66 8.24 -3.04
C ASP A 57 5.00 7.73 -2.49
N GLY A 58 5.53 6.70 -3.14
CA GLY A 58 6.77 6.03 -2.72
C GLY A 58 6.67 5.23 -1.41
N ALA A 59 5.49 5.04 -0.82
CA ALA A 59 5.35 4.23 0.39
C ALA A 59 5.78 2.78 0.15
N LYS A 60 6.54 2.22 1.10
CA LYS A 60 7.14 0.89 1.03
C LYS A 60 6.89 0.08 2.29
N VAL A 61 6.91 -1.23 2.14
CA VAL A 61 6.86 -2.21 3.22
C VAL A 61 8.10 -3.07 3.19
N TRP A 62 8.86 -3.08 4.28
CA TRP A 62 9.94 -4.05 4.46
C TRP A 62 9.37 -5.47 4.66
N CYS A 63 9.71 -6.40 3.76
CA CYS A 63 9.42 -7.82 3.89
C CYS A 63 10.58 -8.51 4.61
N TYR A 64 10.33 -9.00 5.82
CA TYR A 64 11.35 -9.70 6.63
C TYR A 64 11.73 -11.07 6.08
N PHE A 65 10.88 -11.69 5.27
CA PHE A 65 11.15 -13.00 4.67
C PHE A 65 12.05 -12.86 3.44
N CYS A 66 11.72 -11.94 2.54
CA CYS A 66 12.48 -11.67 1.32
C CYS A 66 13.70 -10.77 1.56
N SER A 67 13.76 -10.08 2.70
CA SER A 67 14.80 -9.10 3.04
C SER A 67 14.89 -7.97 2.00
N THR A 68 13.73 -7.49 1.56
CA THR A 68 13.60 -6.45 0.53
C THR A 68 12.55 -5.40 0.92
N GLU A 69 12.71 -4.21 0.35
CA GLU A 69 11.65 -3.21 0.32
C GLU A 69 10.67 -3.52 -0.82
N VAL A 70 9.38 -3.62 -0.49
CA VAL A 70 8.31 -3.85 -1.46
C VAL A 70 7.48 -2.57 -1.56
N PRO A 71 7.20 -2.05 -2.77
CA PRO A 71 6.25 -0.95 -2.92
C PRO A 71 4.90 -1.32 -2.30
N LYS A 72 4.35 -0.42 -1.50
CA LYS A 72 3.09 -0.68 -0.79
C LYS A 72 1.91 -0.61 -1.75
N HIS A 73 1.87 0.45 -2.55
CA HIS A 73 0.77 0.78 -3.45
C HIS A 73 1.14 0.51 -4.90
N GLU A 74 0.15 0.08 -5.69
CA GLU A 74 0.32 0.08 -7.15
C GLU A 74 0.11 1.51 -7.66
N ARG A 75 0.90 1.90 -8.67
CA ARG A 75 0.84 3.22 -9.28
C ARG A 75 0.44 3.05 -10.75
N LYS A 76 -0.66 3.70 -11.12
CA LYS A 76 -1.18 3.73 -12.49
C LYS A 76 -1.03 5.16 -13.02
N VAL A 77 0.16 5.44 -13.57
CA VAL A 77 0.60 6.81 -13.91
C VAL A 77 -0.22 7.41 -15.05
N ASP A 78 -0.60 6.60 -16.02
CA ASP A 78 -1.47 6.95 -17.16
C ASP A 78 -2.84 7.49 -16.71
N ALA A 79 -3.39 6.93 -15.63
CA ALA A 79 -4.67 7.38 -15.06
C ALA A 79 -4.49 8.37 -13.89
N ALA A 80 -3.25 8.69 -13.51
CA ALA A 80 -2.93 9.43 -12.29
C ALA A 80 -3.56 8.84 -11.01
N LEU A 81 -3.55 7.51 -10.88
CA LEU A 81 -4.13 6.79 -9.75
C LEU A 81 -3.10 6.00 -8.93
N SER A 82 -3.42 5.80 -7.64
CA SER A 82 -2.74 4.86 -6.75
C SER A 82 -3.73 3.87 -6.14
N PHE A 83 -3.40 2.58 -6.15
CA PHE A 83 -4.23 1.52 -5.59
C PHE A 83 -3.67 1.04 -4.25
N ARG A 84 -4.50 1.16 -3.21
CA ARG A 84 -4.07 0.95 -1.84
C ARG A 84 -3.60 -0.49 -1.60
N CYS A 85 -2.40 -0.66 -1.05
CA CYS A 85 -1.80 -1.95 -0.69
C CYS A 85 -1.65 -3.00 -1.83
N HIS A 86 -1.99 -2.67 -3.08
CA HIS A 86 -2.14 -3.68 -4.13
C HIS A 86 -0.82 -4.37 -4.49
N THR A 87 0.27 -3.62 -4.72
CA THR A 87 1.59 -4.22 -4.98
C THR A 87 2.09 -5.08 -3.81
N PHE A 88 1.81 -4.67 -2.58
CA PHE A 88 2.16 -5.48 -1.42
C PHE A 88 1.34 -6.78 -1.36
N LEU A 89 0.04 -6.75 -1.69
CA LEU A 89 -0.78 -7.96 -1.77
C LEU A 89 -0.30 -8.92 -2.87
N LEU A 90 0.04 -8.39 -4.06
CA LEU A 90 0.62 -9.19 -5.15
C LEU A 90 1.90 -9.90 -4.69
N HIS A 91 2.79 -9.18 -4.00
CA HIS A 91 4.01 -9.77 -3.43
C HIS A 91 3.73 -10.95 -2.49
N LEU A 92 2.70 -10.86 -1.63
CA LEU A 92 2.35 -11.94 -0.70
C LEU A 92 1.82 -13.21 -1.39
N ALA A 93 1.38 -13.10 -2.65
CA ALA A 93 0.87 -14.19 -3.46
C ALA A 93 1.94 -14.83 -4.37
N THR A 94 3.18 -14.32 -4.38
CA THR A 94 4.22 -14.87 -5.27
C THR A 94 4.85 -16.14 -4.72
N PRO A 95 5.24 -17.10 -5.60
CA PRO A 95 5.92 -18.31 -5.18
C PRO A 95 7.30 -18.02 -4.55
N GLU A 96 7.97 -16.94 -4.96
CA GLU A 96 9.25 -16.52 -4.38
C GLU A 96 9.08 -16.13 -2.90
N HIS A 97 8.01 -15.40 -2.57
CA HIS A 97 7.70 -15.05 -1.18
C HIS A 97 7.33 -16.28 -0.35
N GLU A 98 6.58 -17.23 -0.92
CA GLU A 98 6.29 -18.50 -0.25
C GLU A 98 7.57 -19.28 0.06
N ALA A 99 8.48 -19.40 -0.90
CA ALA A 99 9.78 -20.04 -0.70
C ALA A 99 10.62 -19.31 0.37
N ALA A 100 10.62 -17.98 0.36
CA ALA A 100 11.30 -17.16 1.37
C ALA A 100 10.71 -17.38 2.78
N CYS A 101 9.38 -17.46 2.90
CA CYS A 101 8.70 -17.79 4.16
C CYS A 101 9.13 -19.17 4.68
N LYS A 102 9.07 -20.21 3.83
CA LYS A 102 9.49 -21.58 4.20
C LYS A 102 10.95 -21.61 4.66
N SER A 103 11.84 -20.92 3.94
CA SER A 103 13.26 -20.80 4.28
C SER A 103 13.48 -20.10 5.62
N PHE A 104 12.83 -18.96 5.84
CA PHE A 104 12.91 -18.21 7.09
C PHE A 104 12.44 -19.03 8.29
N PHE A 105 11.31 -19.72 8.17
CA PHE A 105 10.77 -20.55 9.25
C PHE A 105 11.70 -21.72 9.59
N TRP A 106 12.28 -22.36 8.58
CA TRP A 106 13.24 -23.45 8.77
C TRP A 106 14.55 -22.97 9.43
N LYS A 107 15.07 -21.82 9.00
CA LYS A 107 16.27 -21.19 9.56
C LYS A 107 16.09 -20.82 11.03
N ASN A 108 14.93 -20.26 11.39
CA ASN A 108 14.64 -19.75 12.74
C ASN A 108 13.90 -20.75 13.66
N LYS A 109 13.75 -22.02 13.21
CA LYS A 109 13.12 -23.12 13.99
C LYS A 109 11.71 -22.79 14.49
N ILE A 110 10.91 -22.19 13.62
CA ILE A 110 9.53 -21.78 13.89
C ILE A 110 8.56 -22.89 13.46
N ASN A 111 7.42 -23.00 14.13
CA ASN A 111 6.36 -23.91 13.75
C ASN A 111 5.80 -23.57 12.34
N LYS A 112 5.97 -24.51 11.41
CA LYS A 112 5.56 -24.40 10.01
C LYS A 112 4.05 -24.28 9.80
N SER A 113 3.23 -24.74 10.75
CA SER A 113 1.76 -24.66 10.63
C SER A 113 1.22 -23.22 10.52
N THR A 114 2.02 -22.24 10.96
CA THR A 114 1.62 -20.82 10.95
C THR A 114 2.07 -20.05 9.72
N ILE A 115 2.79 -20.70 8.77
CA ILE A 115 3.29 -20.04 7.54
C ILE A 115 2.14 -19.43 6.72
N GLY A 116 1.01 -20.13 6.59
CA GLY A 116 -0.13 -19.68 5.79
C GLY A 116 -0.69 -18.31 6.21
N ARG A 117 -0.43 -17.86 7.44
CA ARG A 117 -0.83 -16.51 7.90
C ARG A 117 -0.11 -15.38 7.15
N TYR A 118 1.04 -15.67 6.56
CA TYR A 118 1.91 -14.71 5.86
C TYR A 118 1.83 -14.81 4.34
N LEU A 119 0.99 -15.72 3.84
CA LEU A 119 0.78 -15.95 2.42
C LEU A 119 -0.59 -15.41 2.00
N LEU A 120 -0.75 -15.26 0.69
CA LEU A 120 -2.01 -14.98 0.04
C LEU A 120 -2.19 -15.95 -1.14
N ASP A 121 -3.43 -16.37 -1.38
CA ASP A 121 -3.73 -17.25 -2.51
C ASP A 121 -3.92 -16.42 -3.79
N VAL A 122 -3.55 -16.97 -4.94
CA VAL A 122 -3.73 -16.29 -6.24
C VAL A 122 -5.22 -16.00 -6.50
N SER A 123 -6.13 -16.86 -6.05
CA SER A 123 -7.58 -16.64 -6.18
C SER A 123 -8.07 -15.41 -5.41
N ASP A 124 -7.44 -15.06 -4.27
CA ASP A 124 -7.76 -13.84 -3.53
C ASP A 124 -7.39 -12.60 -4.35
N ILE A 125 -6.26 -12.64 -5.06
CA ILE A 125 -5.83 -11.57 -5.98
C ILE A 125 -6.80 -11.45 -7.15
N THR A 126 -7.14 -12.55 -7.82
CA THR A 126 -8.07 -12.54 -8.96
C THR A 126 -9.42 -11.95 -8.58
N ARG A 127 -9.94 -12.26 -7.38
CA ARG A 127 -11.17 -11.63 -6.86
C ARG A 127 -10.98 -10.15 -6.55
N CYS A 128 -9.82 -9.76 -6.02
CA CYS A 128 -9.51 -8.37 -5.74
C CYS A 128 -9.47 -7.53 -7.04
N GLU A 129 -8.93 -8.07 -8.13
CA GLU A 129 -8.81 -7.37 -9.42
C GLU A 129 -10.17 -6.96 -10.00
N SER A 130 -11.20 -7.82 -9.89
CA SER A 130 -12.54 -7.48 -10.38
C SER A 130 -13.18 -6.35 -9.56
N LEU A 131 -13.01 -6.39 -8.23
CA LEU A 131 -13.48 -5.34 -7.33
C LEU A 131 -12.71 -4.02 -7.54
N LEU A 132 -11.41 -4.11 -7.85
CA LEU A 132 -10.55 -2.96 -8.06
C LEU A 132 -10.94 -2.18 -9.32
N LYS A 133 -11.30 -2.87 -10.40
CA LYS A 133 -11.84 -2.21 -11.62
C LYS A 133 -13.10 -1.40 -11.32
N ALA A 134 -14.04 -1.97 -10.58
CA ALA A 134 -15.25 -1.26 -10.18
C ALA A 134 -14.95 -0.07 -9.24
N ALA A 135 -13.97 -0.20 -8.34
CA ALA A 135 -13.52 0.88 -7.47
C ALA A 135 -12.84 2.01 -8.26
N GLU A 136 -12.05 1.67 -9.28
CA GLU A 136 -11.41 2.61 -10.20
C GLU A 136 -12.45 3.43 -10.96
N GLU A 137 -13.40 2.77 -11.63
CA GLU A 137 -14.48 3.44 -12.36
C GLU A 137 -15.25 4.42 -11.47
N LYS A 138 -15.66 3.95 -10.28
CA LYS A 138 -16.38 4.77 -9.30
C LYS A 138 -15.55 5.98 -8.82
N TYR A 139 -14.24 5.80 -8.64
CA TYR A 139 -13.36 6.89 -8.25
C TYR A 139 -13.23 7.94 -9.35
N LEU A 140 -12.99 7.52 -10.59
CA LEU A 140 -12.88 8.41 -11.75
C LEU A 140 -14.17 9.18 -12.00
N GLU A 141 -15.33 8.52 -11.95
CA GLU A 141 -16.63 9.20 -12.06
C GLU A 141 -16.83 10.27 -10.97
N LYS A 142 -16.39 9.98 -9.74
CA LYS A 142 -16.44 10.94 -8.64
C LYS A 142 -15.52 12.13 -8.92
N MET A 143 -14.31 11.89 -9.40
CA MET A 143 -13.35 12.96 -9.72
C MET A 143 -13.84 13.84 -10.86
N GLU A 144 -14.40 13.24 -11.91
CA GLU A 144 -14.98 13.96 -13.05
C GLU A 144 -16.13 14.88 -12.60
N LYS A 145 -17.05 14.37 -11.78
CA LYS A 145 -18.14 15.19 -11.21
C LYS A 145 -17.62 16.37 -10.38
N LEU A 146 -16.57 16.15 -9.60
CA LEU A 146 -15.92 17.22 -8.83
C LEU A 146 -15.26 18.25 -9.75
N HIS A 147 -14.57 17.80 -10.79
CA HIS A 147 -13.94 18.66 -11.78
C HIS A 147 -14.98 19.53 -12.51
N GLN A 148 -16.06 18.93 -13.00
CA GLN A 148 -17.15 19.65 -13.67
C GLN A 148 -17.77 20.72 -12.77
N LYS A 149 -18.00 20.39 -11.49
CA LYS A 149 -18.52 21.35 -10.51
C LYS A 149 -17.54 22.51 -10.30
N MET A 150 -16.25 22.21 -10.14
CA MET A 150 -15.21 23.23 -9.96
C MET A 150 -15.12 24.16 -11.18
N VAL A 151 -15.17 23.61 -12.40
CA VAL A 151 -15.19 24.41 -13.64
C VAL A 151 -16.42 25.31 -13.70
N ALA A 152 -17.61 24.81 -13.33
CA ALA A 152 -18.82 25.61 -13.29
C ALA A 152 -18.74 26.75 -12.26
N ASP A 153 -18.17 26.50 -11.09
CA ASP A 153 -17.97 27.50 -10.03
C ASP A 153 -16.99 28.60 -10.48
N MET A 154 -15.89 28.22 -11.15
CA MET A 154 -14.93 29.18 -11.72
C MET A 154 -15.61 30.09 -12.76
N ARG A 155 -16.38 29.52 -13.69
CA ARG A 155 -17.12 30.29 -14.70
C ARG A 155 -18.09 31.28 -14.08
N ARG A 156 -18.89 30.85 -13.09
CA ARG A 156 -19.81 31.75 -12.36
C ARG A 156 -19.09 32.89 -11.66
N THR A 157 -17.93 32.60 -11.07
CA THR A 157 -17.11 33.60 -10.40
C THR A 157 -16.57 34.63 -11.39
N ASP A 158 -16.13 34.18 -12.56
CA ASP A 158 -15.62 35.07 -13.62
C ASP A 158 -16.72 35.93 -14.24
N GLU A 159 -17.91 35.37 -14.47
CA GLU A 159 -19.11 36.12 -14.89
C GLU A 159 -19.48 37.21 -13.87
N TRP A 160 -19.50 36.86 -12.57
CA TRP A 160 -19.79 37.83 -11.51
C TRP A 160 -18.75 38.94 -11.43
N ARG A 161 -17.45 38.60 -11.59
CA ARG A 161 -16.36 39.59 -11.65
C ARG A 161 -16.53 40.53 -12.85
N ALA A 162 -16.83 39.99 -14.03
CA ALA A 162 -17.04 40.78 -15.24
C ALA A 162 -18.23 41.73 -15.10
N ALA A 163 -19.36 41.25 -14.59
CA ALA A 163 -20.55 42.06 -14.35
C ALA A 163 -20.31 43.17 -13.33
N SER A 164 -19.60 42.86 -12.23
CA SER A 164 -19.26 43.84 -11.20
C SER A 164 -18.36 44.95 -11.75
N GLN A 165 -17.37 44.61 -12.59
CA GLN A 165 -16.52 45.60 -13.25
C GLN A 165 -17.30 46.47 -14.26
N ALA A 166 -18.22 45.88 -15.01
CA ALA A 166 -19.07 46.62 -15.94
C ALA A 166 -19.96 47.64 -15.21
N ASN A 167 -20.59 47.23 -14.10
CA ASN A 167 -21.41 48.12 -13.27
C ASN A 167 -20.60 49.28 -12.68
N LEU A 168 -19.37 49.01 -12.22
CA LEU A 168 -18.48 50.06 -11.70
C LEU A 168 -18.13 51.09 -12.77
N ARG A 169 -17.86 50.65 -14.01
CA ARG A 169 -17.57 51.54 -15.14
C ARG A 169 -18.76 52.44 -15.49
N LEU A 170 -19.98 51.90 -15.47
CA LEU A 170 -21.19 52.68 -15.75
C LEU A 170 -21.40 53.79 -14.70
N GLN A 171 -21.16 53.50 -13.42
CA GLN A 171 -21.29 54.51 -12.35
C GLN A 171 -20.27 55.66 -12.50
N VAL A 172 -19.05 55.39 -12.94
CA VAL A 172 -18.02 56.44 -13.13
C VAL A 172 -18.31 57.32 -14.35
N CYS A 173 -18.93 56.79 -15.41
CA CYS A 173 -19.30 57.59 -16.58
C CYS A 173 -20.57 58.44 -16.40
N SER A 174 -21.28 58.27 -15.27
CA SER A 174 -22.57 58.92 -15.00
C SER A 174 -22.47 60.11 -14.04
N GLY A 175 -21.27 60.45 -13.56
CA GLY A 175 -20.99 61.59 -12.68
C GLY A 175 -19.94 62.50 -13.28
#